data_AF-A0A2M8G3S8-F1
#
_entry.id   AF-A0A2M8G3S8-F1
#
_cell.length_a   1.000
_cell.length_b   1.000
_cell.length_c   1.000
_cell.angle_alpha   90.00
_cell.angle_beta   90.00
_cell.angle_gamma   90.00
#
_symmetry.space_group_name_H-M   'P 1'
#
loop_
_entity.id
_entity.type
_entity.pdbx_description
1 polymer ?
#
loop_
_entity_poly.entity_id
_entity_poly.type
_entity_poly.pdbx_seq_one_letter_code
_entity_poly.pdbx_strand_id
1 'polypeptide(L)' 'MSRKRKLGVGQRRLLAEFSANMAVAWFAGGVISVILGNIKITQQTFLVIISGLVFGFAFLLYGLYLSRRIRI' A
#
# COMPACT_ATOMS: atom_id res chain seq x y z
N MET A 1 21.36 -10.91 -22.26
CA MET A 1 21.56 -11.27 -20.84
C MET A 1 21.31 -10.04 -19.96
N SER A 2 20.15 -9.93 -19.31
CA SER A 2 19.85 -8.80 -18.41
C SER A 2 20.48 -9.05 -17.03
N ARG A 3 21.53 -8.29 -16.68
CA ARG A 3 22.10 -8.28 -15.32
C ARG A 3 21.06 -7.69 -14.37
N LYS A 4 20.32 -8.55 -13.63
CA LYS A 4 19.45 -8.10 -12.53
C LYS A 4 20.31 -7.39 -11.48
N ARG A 5 20.36 -6.05 -11.51
CA ARG A 5 20.94 -5.24 -10.43
C ARG A 5 20.12 -5.49 -9.17
N LYS A 6 20.70 -6.18 -8.20
CA LYS A 6 20.08 -6.37 -6.88
C LYS A 6 20.03 -5.01 -6.18
N LEU A 7 18.84 -4.60 -5.74
CA LEU A 7 18.66 -3.37 -4.95
C LEU A 7 19.53 -3.42 -3.69
N GLY A 8 20.23 -2.33 -3.39
CA GLY A 8 20.99 -2.16 -2.16
C GLY A 8 20.09 -2.08 -0.92
N VAL A 9 20.66 -2.30 0.28
CA VAL A 9 19.89 -2.31 1.55
C VAL A 9 19.14 -1.00 1.78
N GLY A 10 19.79 0.15 1.54
CA GLY A 10 19.16 1.47 1.65
C GLY A 10 18.01 1.70 0.67
N GLN A 11 18.16 1.27 -0.58
CA GLN A 11 17.08 1.37 -1.58
C GLN A 11 15.88 0.51 -1.22
N ARG A 12 16.10 -0.70 -0.68
CA ARG A 12 15.01 -1.57 -0.20
C ARG A 12 14.28 -0.96 0.98
N ARG A 13 15.00 -0.30 1.90
CA ARG A 13 14.42 0.39 3.04
C ARG A 13 13.51 1.54 2.60
N LEU A 14 14.01 2.39 1.71
CA LEU A 14 13.22 3.46 1.09
C LEU A 14 11.97 2.90 0.40
N LEU A 15 12.11 1.81 -0.35
CA LEU A 15 10.96 1.18 -1.03
C LEU A 15 9.95 0.61 -0.03
N ALA A 16 10.41 0.02 1.08
CA ALA A 16 9.53 -0.52 2.11
C ALA A 16 8.76 0.59 2.84
N GLU A 17 9.43 1.69 3.20
CA GLU A 17 8.82 2.88 3.81
C GLU A 17 7.82 3.55 2.86
N PHE A 18 8.19 3.71 1.58
CA PHE A 18 7.27 4.19 0.54
C PHE A 18 6.03 3.29 0.41
N SER A 19 6.23 1.97 0.38
CA SER A 19 5.12 1.02 0.25
C SER A 19 4.20 1.06 1.47
N ALA A 20 4.75 1.21 2.67
CA ALA A 20 3.95 1.39 3.89
C ALA A 20 3.12 2.68 3.84
N ASN A 21 3.69 3.79 3.39
CA ASN A 21 2.97 5.06 3.22
C ASN A 21 1.86 4.95 2.16
N MET A 22 2.13 4.28 1.04
CA MET A 22 1.13 4.00 0.01
C MET A 22 -0.01 3.12 0.54
N ALA A 23 0.31 2.12 1.38
CA ALA A 23 -0.71 1.29 2.02
C ALA A 23 -1.67 2.12 2.88
N VAL A 24 -1.10 3.00 3.71
CA VAL A 24 -1.87 3.91 4.57
C VAL A 24 -2.71 4.89 3.74
N ALA A 25 -2.14 5.46 2.67
CA ALA A 25 -2.85 6.42 1.81
C ALA A 25 -4.05 5.78 1.10
N TRP A 26 -3.89 4.57 0.55
CA TRP A 26 -5.00 3.83 -0.07
C TRP A 26 -6.07 3.44 0.94
N PHE A 27 -5.67 3.03 2.13
CA PHE A 27 -6.62 2.72 3.19
C PHE A 27 -7.39 3.96 3.67
N ALA A 28 -6.70 5.06 3.95
CA ALA A 28 -7.34 6.30 4.40
C ALA A 28 -8.23 6.91 3.31
N GLY A 29 -7.74 6.96 2.08
CA GLY A 29 -8.45 7.53 0.94
C GLY A 29 -9.66 6.71 0.48
N GLY A 30 -9.61 5.37 0.61
CA GLY A 30 -10.71 4.50 0.19
C GLY A 30 -11.68 4.09 1.30
N VAL A 31 -11.21 4.00 2.54
CA VAL A 31 -12.02 3.50 3.67
C VAL A 31 -12.41 4.62 4.61
N ILE A 32 -11.43 5.38 5.13
CA ILE A 32 -11.68 6.39 6.15
C ILE A 32 -12.49 7.56 5.58
N SER A 33 -12.18 8.00 4.36
CA SER A 33 -12.90 9.09 3.68
C SER A 33 -14.39 8.81 3.52
N VAL A 34 -14.75 7.56 3.23
CA VAL A 34 -16.13 7.12 3.04
C VAL A 34 -16.88 7.07 4.35
N ILE A 35 -16.22 6.59 5.42
CA ILE A 35 -16.81 6.54 6.77
C ILE A 35 -17.05 7.96 7.31
N LEU A 36 -16.10 8.87 7.12
CA LEU A 36 -16.20 10.26 7.62
C LEU A 36 -17.08 11.16 6.74
N GLY A 37 -17.22 10.85 5.45
CA GLY A 37 -17.87 11.72 4.49
C GLY A 37 -19.40 11.72 4.51
N ASN A 38 -20.06 10.91 5.36
CA ASN A 38 -21.53 10.75 5.36
C ASN A 38 -22.12 10.54 3.95
N ILE A 39 -21.35 9.86 3.08
CA ILE A 39 -21.71 9.66 1.68
C ILE A 39 -22.80 8.60 1.64
N LYS A 40 -23.91 8.88 0.94
CA LYS A 40 -24.95 7.87 0.69
C LYS A 40 -24.27 6.62 0.11
N ILE A 41 -24.53 5.47 0.73
CA ILE A 41 -23.94 4.19 0.32
C ILE A 41 -24.47 3.89 -1.09
N THR A 42 -23.63 4.11 -2.08
CA THR A 42 -23.89 3.77 -3.48
C THR A 42 -22.94 2.66 -3.93
N GLN A 43 -23.20 2.08 -5.09
CA GLN A 43 -22.28 1.09 -5.67
C GLN A 43 -20.86 1.65 -5.85
N GLN A 44 -20.72 2.94 -6.17
CA GLN A 44 -19.41 3.59 -6.30
C GLN A 44 -18.67 3.63 -4.96
N THR A 45 -19.38 3.92 -3.88
CA THR A 45 -18.83 3.91 -2.51
C THR A 45 -18.24 2.54 -2.15
N PHE A 46 -18.93 1.47 -2.52
CA PHE A 46 -18.48 0.11 -2.26
C PHE A 46 -17.21 -0.24 -3.05
N LEU A 47 -17.14 0.17 -4.33
CA LEU A 47 -15.94 0.00 -5.15
C LEU A 47 -14.74 0.78 -4.61
N VAL A 48 -14.97 2.00 -4.09
CA VAL A 48 -13.92 2.81 -3.45
C VAL A 48 -13.38 2.15 -2.18
N ILE A 49 -14.25 1.63 -1.31
CA ILE A 49 -13.82 0.88 -0.12
C ILE A 49 -13.02 -0.36 -0.51
N ILE A 50 -13.53 -1.17 -1.44
CA ILE A 50 -12.84 -2.40 -1.87
C ILE A 50 -11.48 -2.07 -2.46
N SER A 51 -11.39 -1.09 -3.36
CA SER A 51 -10.10 -0.69 -3.94
C SER A 51 -9.13 -0.18 -2.87
N GLY A 52 -9.59 0.64 -1.93
CA GLY A 52 -8.78 1.09 -0.79
C GLY A 52 -8.22 -0.06 0.05
N LEU A 53 -9.06 -1.06 0.34
CA LEU A 53 -8.65 -2.26 1.08
C LEU A 53 -7.67 -3.13 0.27
N VAL A 54 -7.98 -3.41 -0.99
CA VAL A 54 -7.17 -4.29 -1.86
C VAL A 54 -5.79 -3.68 -2.10
N PHE A 55 -5.72 -2.41 -2.51
CA PHE A 55 -4.45 -1.75 -2.74
C PHE A 55 -3.70 -1.48 -1.43
N GLY A 56 -4.40 -1.05 -0.38
CA GLY A 56 -3.81 -0.87 0.95
C GLY A 56 -3.13 -2.15 1.43
N PHE A 57 -3.84 -3.28 1.37
CA PHE A 57 -3.31 -4.59 1.77
C PHE A 57 -2.17 -5.07 0.86
N ALA A 58 -2.29 -4.89 -0.46
CA ALA A 58 -1.24 -5.28 -1.42
C ALA A 58 0.07 -4.52 -1.17
N PHE A 59 0.00 -3.20 -0.94
CA PHE A 59 1.17 -2.38 -0.63
C PHE A 59 1.78 -2.72 0.74
N LEU A 60 0.94 -3.04 1.73
CA LEU A 60 1.40 -3.49 3.04
C LEU A 60 2.18 -4.81 2.93
N LEU A 61 1.63 -5.80 2.22
CA LEU A 61 2.31 -7.08 1.98
C LEU A 61 3.62 -6.90 1.21
N TYR A 62 3.62 -6.02 0.20
CA TYR A 62 4.82 -5.70 -0.58
C TYR A 62 5.90 -5.03 0.28
N GLY A 63 5.52 -4.07 1.11
CA GLY A 63 6.41 -3.41 2.07
C GLY A 63 6.98 -4.39 3.10
N LEU A 64 6.15 -5.28 3.64
CA LEU A 64 6.59 -6.34 4.56
C LEU A 64 7.55 -7.33 3.88
N TYR A 65 7.29 -7.73 2.64
CA TYR A 65 8.16 -8.60 1.86
C TYR A 65 9.55 -7.97 1.66
N LEU A 66 9.58 -6.68 1.32
CA LEU A 66 10.83 -5.92 1.17
C LEU A 66 11.56 -5.79 2.51
N SER A 67 10.84 -5.47 3.59
CA SER A 67 11.39 -5.29 4.93
C SER A 67 12.00 -6.58 5.51
N ARG A 68 11.36 -7.73 5.31
CA ARG A 68 11.91 -9.04 5.74
C ARG A 68 13.28 -9.35 5.11
N ARG A 69 13.60 -8.78 3.95
CA ARG A 69 14.88 -8.94 3.25
C ARG A 69 15.95 -7.90 3.65
N ILE A 70 15.63 -7.01 4.59
CA ILE A 70 16.50 -5.96 5.12
C ILE A 70 17.09 -6.37 6.48
N ARG A 71 16.60 -7.46 7.09
CA ARG A 71 17.03 -7.92 8.42
C ARG A 71 18.57 -8.06 8.45
N ILE A 72 19.19 -7.09 9.13
CA ILE A 72 20.61 -7.01 9.50
C ILE A 72 20.90 -8.13 10.49
#